data_AF-A0A7C3HM00-F1
#
_entry.id   AF-A0A7C3HM00-F1
#
_cell.length_a   1.000
_cell.length_b   1.000
_cell.length_c   1.000
_cell.angle_alpha   90.00
_cell.angle_beta   90.00
_cell.angle_gamma   90.00
#
_symmetry.space_group_name_H-M   'P 1'
#
loop_
_entity.id
_entity.type
_entity.pdbx_description
1 polymer ?
#
loop_
_entity_poly.entity_id
_entity_poly.type
_entity_poly.pdbx_seq_one_letter_code
_entity_poly.pdbx_strand_id
1 'polypeptide(L)'
;MKKNPKTRDADPIKELLETDSSRAVADMAVMAVGNNPAAFSVVMKLCLNADYPLNMRAARVVSLSAALHPELMLPYLNTITHHIITQSTDGVKRGLMKAVIDAVEIKEIPDSGLLIDHCFGLILDSGKPYAWRVYAMDIAYKASVDIPELAEELQQTLMLIDNDSPVSVRSRAGIILKKLGRKKN
;
A
#
# COMPACT_ATOMS: atom_id res chain seq x y z
N MET A 1 -11.83 47.16 -14.54
CA MET A 1 -11.51 45.71 -14.50
C MET A 1 -11.21 45.32 -13.06
N LYS A 2 -12.21 44.81 -12.33
CA LYS A 2 -12.01 44.24 -11.00
C LYS A 2 -11.39 42.86 -11.18
N LYS A 3 -10.21 42.62 -10.61
CA LYS A 3 -9.60 41.29 -10.53
C LYS A 3 -10.56 40.38 -9.75
N ASN A 4 -11.00 39.28 -10.36
CA ASN A 4 -11.72 38.22 -9.67
C ASN A 4 -10.86 37.70 -8.50
N PRO A 5 -11.39 37.60 -7.28
CA PRO A 5 -10.72 36.87 -6.23
C PRO A 5 -10.81 35.38 -6.60
N LYS A 6 -9.68 34.75 -6.94
CA LYS A 6 -9.62 33.30 -6.98
C LYS A 6 -9.93 32.81 -5.57
N THR A 7 -11.07 32.14 -5.44
CA THR A 7 -11.53 31.38 -4.28
C THR A 7 -10.39 30.52 -3.72
N ARG A 8 -9.88 30.86 -2.53
CA ARG A 8 -8.99 29.98 -1.76
C ARG A 8 -9.87 29.05 -0.92
N ASP A 9 -10.46 28.06 -1.58
CA ASP A 9 -11.00 26.86 -0.91
C ASP A 9 -9.90 25.78 -0.92
N ALA A 10 -8.70 26.13 -0.45
CA ALA A 10 -7.59 25.19 -0.37
C ALA A 10 -7.71 24.40 0.94
N ASP A 11 -7.75 23.08 0.83
CA ASP A 11 -7.81 22.20 1.99
C ASP A 11 -6.50 22.31 2.79
N PRO A 12 -6.55 22.59 4.11
CA PRO A 12 -5.34 22.73 4.93
C PRO A 12 -4.40 21.52 4.88
N ILE A 13 -4.95 20.31 4.74
CA ILE A 13 -4.15 19.08 4.64
C ILE A 13 -3.40 19.05 3.30
N LYS A 14 -4.03 19.54 2.23
CA LYS A 14 -3.38 19.66 0.92
C LYS A 14 -2.22 20.65 0.98
N GLU A 15 -2.44 21.85 1.51
CA GLU A 15 -1.39 22.87 1.65
C GLU A 15 -0.21 22.36 2.48
N LEU A 16 -0.50 21.62 3.55
CA LEU A 16 0.52 20.99 4.37
C LEU A 16 1.38 20.00 3.55
N LEU A 17 0.73 19.12 2.78
CA LEU A 17 1.44 18.13 1.95
C LEU A 17 2.16 18.73 0.73
N GLU A 18 1.83 19.94 0.31
CA GLU A 18 2.56 20.66 -0.73
C GLU A 18 3.93 21.16 -0.24
N THR A 19 4.10 21.36 1.08
CA THR A 19 5.30 21.92 1.70
C THR A 19 6.57 21.11 1.37
N ASP A 20 6.69 19.88 1.87
CA ASP A 20 7.83 19.00 1.59
C ASP A 20 7.50 17.52 1.85
N SER A 21 8.50 16.64 1.70
CA SER A 21 8.38 15.20 1.94
C SER A 21 8.94 14.77 3.31
N SER A 22 9.12 15.71 4.25
CA SER A 22 9.70 15.44 5.56
C SER A 22 8.76 14.57 6.41
N ARG A 23 9.37 13.87 7.38
CA ARG A 23 8.60 13.13 8.37
C ARG A 23 7.69 14.05 9.17
N ALA A 24 8.16 15.24 9.54
CA ALA A 24 7.37 16.20 10.33
C ALA A 24 6.07 16.60 9.61
N VAL A 25 6.14 16.87 8.29
CA VAL A 25 4.95 17.18 7.48
C VAL A 25 3.97 15.99 7.43
N ALA A 26 4.48 14.78 7.22
CA ALA A 26 3.63 13.58 7.23
C ALA A 26 2.96 13.36 8.60
N ASP A 27 3.71 13.51 9.69
CA ASP A 27 3.21 13.31 11.05
C ASP A 27 2.15 14.37 11.41
N MET A 28 2.37 15.63 11.02
CA MET A 28 1.36 16.70 11.17
C MET A 28 0.10 16.42 10.36
N ALA A 29 0.22 15.90 9.14
CA ALA A 29 -0.94 15.57 8.31
C ALA A 29 -1.73 14.38 8.90
N VAL A 30 -1.04 13.37 9.43
CA VAL A 30 -1.68 12.25 10.15
C VAL A 30 -2.43 12.74 11.39
N MET A 31 -1.84 13.66 12.17
CA MET A 31 -2.50 14.28 13.31
C MET A 31 -3.74 15.08 12.90
N ALA A 32 -3.67 15.82 11.78
CA ALA A 32 -4.80 16.56 11.24
C ALA A 32 -5.93 15.66 10.73
N VAL A 33 -5.59 14.48 10.20
CA VAL A 33 -6.56 13.46 9.80
C VAL A 33 -7.24 12.85 11.02
N GLY A 34 -6.48 12.41 12.04
CA GLY A 34 -7.01 11.73 13.21
C GLY A 34 -7.95 10.57 12.85
N ASN A 35 -9.03 10.36 13.61
CA ASN A 35 -10.10 9.44 13.26
C ASN A 35 -11.28 10.15 12.54
N ASN A 36 -10.97 10.99 11.56
CA ASN A 36 -12.00 11.75 10.82
C ASN A 36 -12.12 11.22 9.37
N PRO A 37 -13.20 10.51 9.02
CA PRO A 37 -13.44 10.01 7.67
C PRO A 37 -13.44 11.09 6.59
N ALA A 38 -13.92 12.30 6.89
CA ALA A 38 -13.94 13.40 5.93
C ALA A 38 -12.52 13.89 5.63
N ALA A 39 -11.69 14.06 6.66
CA ALA A 39 -10.29 14.44 6.49
C ALA A 39 -9.49 13.35 5.77
N PHE A 40 -9.69 12.08 6.13
CA PHE A 40 -9.07 10.95 5.44
C PHE A 40 -9.47 10.88 3.97
N SER A 41 -10.72 11.21 3.64
CA SER A 41 -11.20 11.24 2.25
C SER A 41 -10.42 12.23 1.38
N VAL A 42 -9.96 13.34 1.95
CA VAL A 42 -9.14 14.34 1.25
C VAL A 42 -7.79 13.73 0.90
N VAL A 43 -7.11 13.14 1.87
CA VAL A 43 -5.81 12.49 1.66
C VAL A 43 -5.94 11.34 0.67
N MET A 44 -7.00 10.54 0.77
CA MET A 44 -7.25 9.45 -0.17
C MET A 44 -7.44 9.98 -1.60
N LYS A 45 -8.21 11.05 -1.79
CA LYS A 45 -8.37 11.70 -3.11
C LYS A 45 -7.04 12.22 -3.67
N LEU A 46 -6.19 12.80 -2.83
CA LEU A 46 -4.85 13.25 -3.22
C LEU A 46 -3.96 12.06 -3.60
N CYS A 47 -3.99 10.98 -2.83
CA CYS A 47 -3.25 9.76 -3.11
C CYS A 47 -3.61 9.17 -4.48
N LEU A 48 -4.90 9.16 -4.81
CA LEU A 48 -5.41 8.50 -6.01
C LEU A 48 -5.30 9.37 -7.27
N ASN A 49 -5.41 10.70 -7.14
CA ASN A 49 -5.64 11.58 -8.29
C ASN A 49 -4.64 12.73 -8.45
N ALA A 50 -3.81 13.03 -7.44
CA ALA A 50 -2.85 14.13 -7.58
C ALA A 50 -1.63 13.72 -8.42
N ASP A 51 -0.90 14.71 -8.90
CA ASP A 51 0.38 14.52 -9.57
C ASP A 51 1.50 14.22 -8.56
N TYR A 52 2.58 13.62 -9.05
CA TYR A 52 3.81 13.48 -8.28
C TYR A 52 4.40 14.87 -7.97
N PRO A 53 4.89 15.14 -6.74
CA PRO A 53 5.06 14.21 -5.62
C PRO A 53 3.89 14.16 -4.62
N LEU A 54 2.82 14.93 -4.84
CA LEU A 54 1.74 15.08 -3.87
C LEU A 54 0.99 13.78 -3.63
N ASN A 55 0.73 12.99 -4.67
CA ASN A 55 0.12 11.66 -4.53
C ASN A 55 0.95 10.70 -3.67
N MET A 56 2.27 10.70 -3.81
CA MET A 56 3.19 9.88 -3.01
C MET A 56 3.20 10.33 -1.55
N ARG A 57 3.23 11.65 -1.31
CA ARG A 57 3.15 12.20 0.05
C ARG A 57 1.82 11.82 0.71
N ALA A 58 0.72 11.93 -0.01
CA ALA A 58 -0.58 11.48 0.44
C ALA A 58 -0.62 9.96 0.69
N ALA A 59 -0.03 9.13 -0.17
CA ALA A 59 0.06 7.68 0.05
C ALA A 59 0.79 7.32 1.36
N ARG A 60 1.82 8.08 1.74
CA ARG A 60 2.48 7.93 3.04
C ARG A 60 1.52 8.24 4.19
N VAL A 61 0.74 9.32 4.10
CA VAL A 61 -0.24 9.69 5.13
C VAL A 61 -1.38 8.67 5.20
N VAL A 62 -1.86 8.14 4.06
CA VAL A 62 -2.82 7.03 4.03
C VAL A 62 -2.28 5.84 4.82
N SER A 63 -1.07 5.38 4.54
CA SER A 63 -0.46 4.24 5.24
C SER A 63 -0.33 4.48 6.74
N LEU A 64 0.13 5.65 7.16
CA LEU A 64 0.31 5.96 8.58
C LEU A 64 -1.03 6.12 9.30
N SER A 65 -2.02 6.75 8.66
CA SER A 65 -3.35 6.92 9.24
C SER A 65 -4.08 5.59 9.34
N ALA A 66 -3.96 4.72 8.33
CA ALA A 66 -4.54 3.38 8.35
C ALA A 66 -3.98 2.51 9.49
N ALA A 67 -2.68 2.62 9.80
CA ALA A 67 -2.08 1.90 10.92
C ALA A 67 -2.61 2.36 12.30
N LEU A 68 -3.11 3.60 12.40
CA LEU A 68 -3.67 4.16 13.65
C LEU A 68 -5.19 3.99 13.73
N HIS A 69 -5.88 4.09 12.60
CA HIS A 69 -7.34 4.06 12.45
C HIS A 69 -7.73 3.17 11.25
N PRO A 70 -7.64 1.83 11.39
CA PRO A 70 -7.90 0.89 10.31
C PRO A 70 -9.29 1.04 9.67
N GLU A 71 -10.30 1.42 10.46
CA GLU A 71 -11.68 1.61 10.02
C GLU A 71 -11.83 2.66 8.91
N LEU A 72 -10.90 3.62 8.81
CA LEU A 72 -10.91 4.65 7.77
C LEU A 72 -10.68 4.07 6.37
N MET A 73 -10.08 2.89 6.27
CA MET A 73 -9.78 2.22 5.01
C MET A 73 -10.98 1.50 4.39
N LEU A 74 -11.93 1.04 5.22
CA LEU A 74 -13.05 0.18 4.81
C LEU A 74 -13.83 0.72 3.59
N PRO A 75 -14.17 2.02 3.50
CA PRO A 75 -14.90 2.55 2.35
C PRO A 75 -14.10 2.56 1.04
N TYR A 76 -12.78 2.37 1.10
CA TYR A 76 -11.86 2.55 -0.03
C TYR A 76 -11.20 1.24 -0.48
N LEU A 77 -11.44 0.10 0.19
CA LEU A 77 -10.70 -1.15 -0.07
C LEU A 77 -10.73 -1.58 -1.54
N ASN A 78 -11.89 -1.45 -2.20
CA ASN A 78 -11.99 -1.80 -3.60
C ASN A 78 -11.18 -0.83 -4.49
N THR A 79 -11.38 0.48 -4.30
CA THR A 79 -10.62 1.52 -5.02
C THR A 79 -9.11 1.37 -4.83
N ILE A 80 -8.67 1.07 -3.61
CA ILE A 80 -7.26 0.83 -3.28
C ILE A 80 -6.74 -0.40 -4.03
N THR A 81 -7.52 -1.48 -4.09
CA THR A 81 -7.14 -2.69 -4.85
C THR A 81 -6.90 -2.38 -6.33
N HIS A 82 -7.86 -1.74 -6.99
CA HIS A 82 -7.73 -1.36 -8.41
C HIS A 82 -6.58 -0.37 -8.64
N HIS A 83 -6.36 0.54 -7.70
CA HIS A 83 -5.26 1.49 -7.80
C HIS A 83 -3.90 0.83 -7.56
N ILE A 84 -3.78 -0.12 -6.62
CA ILE A 84 -2.55 -0.91 -6.43
C ILE A 84 -2.19 -1.63 -7.73
N ILE A 85 -3.16 -2.24 -8.42
CA ILE A 85 -2.92 -3.00 -9.65
C ILE A 85 -2.38 -2.08 -10.77
N THR A 86 -3.02 -0.93 -10.97
CA THR A 86 -2.74 -0.03 -12.10
C THR A 86 -1.61 0.99 -11.86
N GLN A 87 -1.25 1.25 -10.60
CA GLN A 87 -0.26 2.28 -10.26
C GLN A 87 1.16 1.92 -10.73
N SER A 88 1.85 2.90 -11.31
CA SER A 88 3.24 2.78 -11.78
C SER A 88 4.25 3.51 -10.87
N THR A 89 3.79 4.48 -10.09
CA THR A 89 4.61 5.25 -9.14
C THR A 89 4.95 4.40 -7.93
N ASP A 90 6.24 4.09 -7.78
CA ASP A 90 6.76 3.23 -6.71
C ASP A 90 6.34 3.68 -5.31
N GLY A 91 6.48 4.98 -5.01
CA GLY A 91 6.10 5.53 -3.72
C GLY A 91 4.62 5.36 -3.37
N VAL A 92 3.73 5.53 -4.36
CA VAL A 92 2.27 5.39 -4.16
C VAL A 92 1.89 3.93 -3.97
N LYS A 93 2.34 3.04 -4.87
CA LYS A 93 2.00 1.60 -4.78
C LYS A 93 2.48 1.02 -3.44
N ARG A 94 3.71 1.32 -3.01
CA ARG A 94 4.23 0.87 -1.71
C ARG A 94 3.41 1.40 -0.54
N GLY A 95 3.01 2.68 -0.57
CA GLY A 95 2.19 3.27 0.50
C GLY A 95 0.85 2.55 0.65
N LEU A 96 0.17 2.29 -0.47
CA LEU A 96 -1.11 1.59 -0.45
C LEU A 96 -0.98 0.11 -0.06
N MET A 97 0.02 -0.61 -0.60
CA MET A 97 0.27 -2.00 -0.19
C MET A 97 0.60 -2.09 1.30
N LYS A 98 1.40 -1.16 1.82
CA LYS A 98 1.68 -1.08 3.25
C LYS A 98 0.42 -0.80 4.09
N ALA A 99 -0.45 0.10 3.63
CA ALA A 99 -1.72 0.37 4.29
C ALA A 99 -2.59 -0.90 4.37
N VAL A 100 -2.65 -1.69 3.30
CA VAL A 100 -3.36 -2.99 3.31
C VAL A 100 -2.74 -3.96 4.34
N ILE A 101 -1.42 -4.12 4.32
CA ILE A 101 -0.72 -5.04 5.23
C ILE A 101 -0.96 -4.69 6.70
N ASP A 102 -0.85 -3.40 7.04
CA ASP A 102 -0.90 -2.93 8.41
C ASP A 102 -2.33 -2.86 8.98
N ALA A 103 -3.35 -2.66 8.14
CA ALA A 103 -4.66 -2.24 8.59
C ALA A 103 -5.87 -3.03 8.06
N VAL A 104 -5.68 -3.93 7.09
CA VAL A 104 -6.83 -4.55 6.38
C VAL A 104 -6.74 -6.07 6.45
N GLU A 105 -7.80 -6.73 6.92
CA GLU A 105 -7.91 -8.19 6.80
C GLU A 105 -8.31 -8.56 5.37
N ILE A 106 -7.70 -9.59 4.78
CA ILE A 106 -7.88 -9.84 3.34
C ILE A 106 -9.33 -10.21 3.01
N LYS A 107 -10.00 -10.90 3.92
CA LYS A 107 -11.45 -11.20 3.84
C LYS A 107 -12.37 -9.98 3.78
N GLU A 108 -11.90 -8.80 4.21
CA GLU A 108 -12.68 -7.56 4.17
C GLU A 108 -12.63 -6.87 2.80
N ILE A 109 -11.67 -7.25 1.94
CA ILE A 109 -11.51 -6.68 0.61
C ILE A 109 -12.50 -7.38 -0.34
N PRO A 110 -13.49 -6.66 -0.92
CA PRO A 110 -14.48 -7.27 -1.80
C PRO A 110 -13.86 -7.98 -3.02
N ASP A 111 -12.87 -7.33 -3.64
CA ASP A 111 -12.14 -7.86 -4.80
C ASP A 111 -10.78 -8.47 -4.39
N SER A 112 -10.72 -9.12 -3.22
CA SER A 112 -9.48 -9.69 -2.66
C SER A 112 -8.77 -10.64 -3.64
N GLY A 113 -9.51 -11.44 -4.40
CA GLY A 113 -8.96 -12.33 -5.42
C GLY A 113 -8.10 -11.61 -6.48
N LEU A 114 -8.51 -10.41 -6.92
CA LEU A 114 -7.74 -9.61 -7.88
C LEU A 114 -6.43 -9.10 -7.27
N LEU A 115 -6.47 -8.67 -6.00
CA LEU A 115 -5.28 -8.22 -5.30
C LEU A 115 -4.30 -9.37 -5.08
N ILE A 116 -4.81 -10.54 -4.69
CA ILE A 116 -4.03 -11.75 -4.46
C ILE A 116 -3.33 -12.18 -5.74
N ASP A 117 -4.08 -12.35 -6.84
CA ASP A 117 -3.54 -12.74 -8.15
C ASP A 117 -2.44 -11.76 -8.62
N HIS A 118 -2.70 -10.45 -8.52
CA HIS A 118 -1.70 -9.44 -8.83
C HIS A 118 -0.43 -9.57 -7.98
N CYS A 119 -0.58 -9.85 -6.68
CA CYS A 119 0.56 -10.03 -5.78
C CYS A 119 1.37 -11.29 -6.13
N PHE A 120 0.72 -12.41 -6.42
CA PHE A 120 1.41 -13.63 -6.87
C PHE A 120 2.22 -13.37 -8.15
N GLY A 121 1.64 -12.66 -9.12
CA GLY A 121 2.36 -12.22 -10.33
C GLY A 121 3.57 -11.32 -10.01
N LEU A 122 3.40 -10.34 -9.11
CA LEU A 122 4.49 -9.43 -8.72
C LEU A 122 5.67 -10.15 -8.04
N ILE A 123 5.43 -11.23 -7.27
CA ILE A 123 6.50 -11.93 -6.54
C ILE A 123 7.59 -12.44 -7.49
N LEU A 124 7.18 -13.01 -8.62
CA LEU A 124 8.08 -13.64 -9.60
C LEU A 124 8.59 -12.68 -10.67
N ASP A 125 8.00 -11.51 -10.81
CA ASP A 125 8.41 -10.53 -11.83
C ASP A 125 9.73 -9.83 -11.45
N SER A 126 10.83 -10.29 -12.03
CA SER A 126 12.18 -9.74 -11.85
C SER A 126 12.33 -8.34 -12.44
N GLY A 127 11.42 -7.90 -13.32
CA GLY A 127 11.39 -6.55 -13.89
C GLY A 127 10.75 -5.50 -12.99
N LYS A 128 10.15 -5.91 -11.85
CA LYS A 128 9.48 -4.98 -10.92
C LYS A 128 10.40 -4.51 -9.79
N PRO A 129 10.14 -3.31 -9.23
CA PRO A 129 10.85 -2.82 -8.06
C PRO A 129 10.86 -3.85 -6.93
N TYR A 130 12.01 -4.06 -6.30
CA TYR A 130 12.18 -5.10 -5.28
C TYR A 130 11.21 -4.93 -4.11
N ALA A 131 10.89 -3.69 -3.76
CA ALA A 131 9.92 -3.39 -2.71
C ALA A 131 8.51 -3.88 -3.06
N TRP A 132 8.07 -3.79 -4.33
CA TRP A 132 6.76 -4.28 -4.74
C TRP A 132 6.67 -5.79 -4.56
N ARG A 133 7.73 -6.50 -4.94
CA ARG A 133 7.84 -7.95 -4.74
C ARG A 133 7.75 -8.31 -3.27
N VAL A 134 8.48 -7.61 -2.40
CA VAL A 134 8.45 -7.82 -0.94
C VAL A 134 7.07 -7.56 -0.35
N TYR A 135 6.43 -6.44 -0.68
CA TYR A 135 5.08 -6.14 -0.21
C TYR A 135 4.04 -7.13 -0.75
N ALA A 136 4.22 -7.61 -1.99
CA ALA A 136 3.36 -8.62 -2.58
C ALA A 136 3.46 -9.95 -1.81
N MET A 137 4.66 -10.36 -1.38
CA MET A 137 4.83 -11.53 -0.52
C MET A 137 4.09 -11.37 0.81
N ASP A 138 4.05 -10.17 1.37
CA ASP A 138 3.39 -9.90 2.65
C ASP A 138 1.87 -9.96 2.54
N ILE A 139 1.32 -9.40 1.46
CA ILE A 139 -0.11 -9.51 1.16
C ILE A 139 -0.48 -10.97 0.87
N ALA A 140 0.29 -11.68 0.06
CA ALA A 140 0.05 -13.09 -0.23
C ALA A 140 0.15 -13.95 1.04
N TYR A 141 1.10 -13.66 1.93
CA TYR A 141 1.18 -14.35 3.23
C TYR A 141 -0.05 -14.06 4.09
N LYS A 142 -0.49 -12.80 4.18
CA LYS A 142 -1.73 -12.47 4.90
C LYS A 142 -2.94 -13.20 4.32
N ALA A 143 -3.04 -13.26 2.99
CA ALA A 143 -4.09 -14.02 2.30
C ALA A 143 -4.01 -15.52 2.63
N SER A 144 -2.82 -16.11 2.71
CA SER A 144 -2.66 -17.52 3.07
C SER A 144 -3.02 -17.86 4.53
N VAL A 145 -3.03 -16.85 5.42
CA VAL A 145 -3.51 -17.01 6.80
C VAL A 145 -5.04 -17.04 6.82
N ASP A 146 -5.68 -16.19 6.01
CA ASP A 146 -7.14 -16.13 5.90
C ASP A 146 -7.73 -17.26 5.05
N ILE A 147 -6.99 -17.71 4.02
CA ILE A 147 -7.37 -18.73 3.04
C ILE A 147 -6.25 -19.80 3.02
N PRO A 148 -6.33 -20.81 3.91
CA PRO A 148 -5.25 -21.80 4.11
C PRO A 148 -4.85 -22.56 2.84
N GLU A 149 -5.75 -22.69 1.86
CA GLU A 149 -5.50 -23.31 0.56
C GLU A 149 -4.37 -22.60 -0.22
N LEU A 150 -4.20 -21.29 -0.02
CA LEU A 150 -3.15 -20.50 -0.66
C LEU A 150 -1.76 -20.72 -0.04
N ALA A 151 -1.67 -21.35 1.13
CA ALA A 151 -0.39 -21.54 1.81
C ALA A 151 0.57 -22.42 0.99
N GLU A 152 0.06 -23.49 0.38
CA GLU A 152 0.87 -24.38 -0.46
C GLU A 152 1.33 -23.66 -1.74
N GLU A 153 0.41 -22.94 -2.40
CA GLU A 153 0.73 -22.15 -3.59
C GLU A 153 1.81 -21.11 -3.29
N LEU A 154 1.66 -20.36 -2.19
CA LEU A 154 2.66 -19.38 -1.76
C LEU A 154 4.02 -20.02 -1.48
N GLN A 155 4.07 -21.19 -0.82
CA GLN A 155 5.33 -21.90 -0.63
C GLN A 155 6.01 -22.22 -1.97
N GLN A 156 5.25 -22.75 -2.93
CA GLN A 156 5.76 -23.09 -4.26
C GLN A 156 6.27 -21.83 -4.99
N THR A 157 5.50 -20.74 -5.00
CA THR A 157 5.92 -19.45 -5.58
C THR A 157 7.22 -18.93 -4.96
N LEU A 158 7.34 -18.95 -3.63
CA LEU A 158 8.54 -18.45 -2.95
C LEU A 158 9.77 -19.33 -3.20
N MET A 159 9.58 -20.63 -3.46
CA MET A 159 10.67 -21.54 -3.83
C MET A 159 11.19 -21.30 -5.25
N LEU A 160 10.39 -20.75 -6.16
CA LEU A 160 10.81 -20.37 -7.51
C LEU A 160 11.71 -19.13 -7.56
N ILE A 161 11.83 -18.39 -6.44
CA ILE A 161 12.70 -17.21 -6.37
C ILE A 161 14.15 -17.65 -6.51
N ASP A 162 14.78 -17.21 -7.61
CA ASP A 162 16.18 -17.51 -7.93
C ASP A 162 17.16 -17.04 -6.83
N ASN A 163 18.29 -17.73 -6.69
CA ASN A 163 19.43 -17.33 -5.89
C ASN A 163 20.06 -16.01 -6.35
N ASP A 164 19.92 -15.67 -7.64
CA ASP A 164 20.37 -14.39 -8.19
C ASP A 164 19.41 -13.23 -7.90
N SER A 165 18.25 -13.51 -7.28
CA SER A 165 17.35 -12.46 -6.84
C SER A 165 17.99 -11.56 -5.76
N PRO A 166 17.57 -10.28 -5.66
CA PRO A 166 18.07 -9.36 -4.66
C PRO A 166 17.96 -9.91 -3.22
N VAL A 167 18.92 -9.55 -2.37
CA VAL A 167 18.99 -10.02 -0.98
C VAL A 167 17.69 -9.75 -0.21
N SER A 168 17.07 -8.58 -0.41
CA SER A 168 15.80 -8.23 0.24
C SER A 168 14.66 -9.17 -0.13
N VAL A 169 14.56 -9.54 -1.40
CA VAL A 169 13.55 -10.48 -1.94
C VAL A 169 13.80 -11.88 -1.38
N ARG A 170 15.03 -12.38 -1.47
CA ARG A 170 15.38 -13.72 -0.97
C ARG A 170 15.20 -13.85 0.54
N SER A 171 15.63 -12.83 1.29
CA SER A 171 15.49 -12.78 2.75
C SER A 171 14.02 -12.83 3.15
N ARG A 172 13.16 -12.03 2.50
CA ARG A 172 11.73 -12.03 2.82
C ARG A 172 11.06 -13.36 2.51
N ALA A 173 11.36 -13.94 1.35
CA ALA A 173 10.87 -15.27 0.99
C ALA A 173 11.25 -16.33 2.03
N GLY A 174 12.50 -16.33 2.48
CA GLY A 174 12.97 -17.25 3.53
C GLY A 174 12.26 -17.05 4.88
N ILE A 175 11.95 -15.81 5.26
CA ILE A 175 11.18 -15.50 6.48
C ILE A 175 9.76 -16.07 6.37
N ILE A 176 9.08 -15.86 5.24
CA ILE A 176 7.70 -16.31 5.06
C ILE A 176 7.64 -17.84 4.96
N LEU A 177 8.56 -18.49 4.23
CA LEU A 177 8.64 -19.95 4.19
C LEU A 177 8.76 -20.56 5.61
N LYS A 178 9.61 -19.97 6.46
CA LYS A 178 9.74 -20.41 7.86
C LYS A 178 8.43 -20.26 8.63
N LYS A 179 7.69 -19.15 8.43
CA LYS A 179 6.37 -18.95 9.04
C LYS A 179 5.34 -19.98 8.57
N LEU A 180 5.45 -20.44 7.32
CA LEU A 180 4.62 -21.49 6.74
C LEU A 180 5.11 -22.91 7.06
N GLY A 181 6.12 -23.07 7.94
CA GLY A 181 6.63 -24.39 8.37
C GLY A 181 7.60 -25.06 7.39
N ARG A 182 8.11 -24.34 6.37
CA ARG A 182 9.04 -24.88 5.35
C ARG A 182 10.38 -24.14 5.37
N LYS A 183 11.48 -24.81 5.00
CA LYS A 183 12.80 -24.16 4.84
C LYS A 183 13.14 -24.07 3.35
N LYS A 184 13.74 -22.94 2.94
CA LYS A 184 14.41 -22.85 1.63
C LYS A 184 15.74 -23.59 1.76
N ASN A 185 15.92 -24.64 0.95
CA ASN A 185 17.18 -25.40 0.89
C ASN A 185 18.29 -24.54 0.29
#